data_AF-A0A2W1BM02-F1
#
_entry.id   AF-A0A2W1BM02-F1
#
_cell.length_a   1.000
_cell.length_b   1.000
_cell.length_c   1.000
_cell.angle_alpha   90.00
_cell.angle_beta   90.00
_cell.angle_gamma   90.00
#
_symmetry.space_group_name_H-M   'P 1'
#
loop_
_entity.id
_entity.type
_entity.pdbx_description
1 polymer ?
#
loop_
_entity_poly.entity_id
_entity_poly.type
_entity_poly.pdbx_seq_one_letter_code
_entity_poly.pdbx_strand_id
1 'polypeptide(L)'
;MSSDAAESYKKSKDSDAGSNNAHNNQSESQKPGDNAERNKSNKNSNESQGNCYCGKDRNLNIAELLCASCNRWFHESCIGYQLGKLVPFMTNYLFICKNCSPTGLETFKKNQAPFPQMCLTAIANLRQETVKDGSNRVLFSKDREIIPYIDQYWEAMTTMPRRVTQSWYATVQRALIKDIQVLFTYEEDANQGPMFGLYNMELTAIKPNYEAMIKQGQLKVTDMGIATSKLN
;
A
#
# COMPACT_ATOMS: atom_id res chain seq x y z
N MET A 1 -54.26 34.62 13.80
CA MET A 1 -55.29 34.17 12.85
C MET A 1 -54.66 33.05 12.06
N SER A 2 -54.76 31.83 12.57
CA SER A 2 -55.77 30.82 12.15
C SER A 2 -55.19 30.04 10.96
N SER A 3 -55.16 28.72 10.89
CA SER A 3 -55.67 27.62 11.72
C SER A 3 -55.44 26.35 10.87
N ASP A 4 -55.11 25.23 11.53
CA ASP A 4 -55.60 23.85 11.29
C ASP A 4 -55.39 23.18 9.89
N ALA A 5 -55.32 21.86 9.69
CA ALA A 5 -55.45 20.62 10.48
C ALA A 5 -54.77 19.49 9.65
N ALA A 6 -54.00 18.56 10.23
CA ALA A 6 -54.39 17.23 10.72
C ALA A 6 -55.15 16.31 9.73
N GLU A 7 -54.57 15.14 9.40
CA GLU A 7 -55.30 13.86 9.41
C GLU A 7 -54.37 12.63 9.45
N SER A 8 -54.74 11.68 10.33
CA SER A 8 -54.18 10.34 10.52
C SER A 8 -54.96 9.31 9.70
N TYR A 9 -54.45 8.07 9.48
CA TYR A 9 -55.19 6.81 9.78
C TYR A 9 -54.40 5.49 9.47
N LYS A 10 -54.47 4.56 10.47
CA LYS A 10 -54.43 3.04 10.48
C LYS A 10 -53.27 2.27 9.81
N LYS A 11 -52.53 1.32 10.43
CA LYS A 11 -52.70 0.18 11.39
C LYS A 11 -53.20 -1.16 10.79
N SER A 12 -52.32 -2.18 10.79
CA SER A 12 -52.52 -3.65 11.02
C SER A 12 -51.17 -4.37 10.78
N LYS A 13 -50.47 -5.08 11.69
CA LYS A 13 -50.71 -6.42 12.32
C LYS A 13 -51.07 -7.51 11.27
N ASP A 14 -50.38 -8.64 11.12
CA ASP A 14 -50.18 -9.71 12.12
C ASP A 14 -48.94 -10.61 11.88
N SER A 15 -48.58 -11.29 12.97
CA SER A 15 -47.70 -12.44 13.18
C SER A 15 -48.31 -13.77 12.72
N ASP A 16 -47.49 -14.79 12.40
CA ASP A 16 -47.69 -16.10 13.04
C ASP A 16 -46.48 -17.05 12.98
N ALA A 17 -46.38 -17.87 14.02
CA ALA A 17 -45.38 -18.90 14.28
C ALA A 17 -46.09 -20.20 14.72
N GLY A 18 -45.54 -21.37 14.39
CA GLY A 18 -45.92 -22.69 14.92
C GLY A 18 -45.69 -23.79 13.88
N SER A 19 -44.71 -24.70 14.01
CA SER A 19 -44.50 -25.84 14.93
C SER A 19 -45.40 -27.08 14.74
N ASN A 20 -44.69 -28.20 14.48
CA ASN A 20 -44.91 -29.60 14.88
C ASN A 20 -45.95 -30.48 14.16
N ASN A 21 -45.48 -31.61 13.60
CA ASN A 21 -45.67 -32.92 14.24
C ASN A 21 -44.85 -34.06 13.59
N ALA A 22 -44.45 -35.02 14.44
CA ALA A 22 -43.72 -36.25 14.16
C ALA A 22 -44.65 -37.48 14.11
N HIS A 23 -44.21 -38.58 13.48
CA HIS A 23 -44.45 -40.03 13.77
C HIS A 23 -43.77 -40.85 12.63
N ASN A 24 -42.67 -41.59 12.83
CA ASN A 24 -42.43 -42.90 13.47
C ASN A 24 -42.88 -44.13 12.63
N ASN A 25 -41.92 -44.90 12.05
CA ASN A 25 -41.73 -46.36 12.27
C ASN A 25 -40.79 -47.07 11.27
N GLN A 26 -39.90 -47.89 11.86
CA GLN A 26 -39.46 -49.25 11.51
C GLN A 26 -38.52 -49.59 10.33
N SER A 27 -37.78 -50.67 10.61
CA SER A 27 -36.56 -51.27 10.07
C SER A 27 -36.74 -52.21 8.87
N GLU A 28 -35.72 -52.36 8.01
CA GLU A 28 -34.95 -53.62 7.77
C GLU A 28 -33.95 -53.50 6.59
N SER A 29 -33.02 -54.45 6.58
CA SER A 29 -31.71 -54.53 5.92
C SER A 29 -31.69 -54.81 4.40
N GLN A 30 -30.64 -54.37 3.68
CA GLN A 30 -29.74 -55.19 2.81
C GLN A 30 -28.79 -54.31 1.93
N LYS A 31 -27.51 -54.73 1.83
CA LYS A 31 -26.38 -54.20 1.00
C LYS A 31 -26.44 -54.75 -0.46
N PRO A 32 -25.47 -54.52 -1.40
CA PRO A 32 -24.30 -53.60 -1.49
C PRO A 32 -24.17 -52.87 -2.87
N GLY A 33 -23.19 -51.95 -2.98
CA GLY A 33 -22.47 -51.69 -4.24
C GLY A 33 -22.47 -50.23 -4.72
N ASP A 34 -21.38 -49.51 -4.49
CA ASP A 34 -20.44 -49.11 -5.56
C ASP A 34 -19.50 -47.97 -5.12
N ASN A 35 -18.27 -48.10 -5.59
CA ASN A 35 -17.14 -47.21 -5.35
C ASN A 35 -17.46 -45.74 -5.69
N ALA A 36 -17.26 -44.86 -4.71
CA ALA A 36 -16.99 -43.45 -4.95
C ALA A 36 -15.73 -43.05 -4.17
N GLU A 37 -14.57 -43.34 -4.75
CA GLU A 37 -13.43 -42.46 -4.61
C GLU A 37 -13.87 -41.04 -5.01
N ARG A 38 -13.72 -40.07 -4.11
CA ARG A 38 -13.14 -38.76 -4.46
C ARG A 38 -13.01 -37.85 -3.26
N ASN A 39 -11.78 -37.37 -3.13
CA ASN A 39 -11.42 -36.05 -2.65
C ASN A 39 -11.68 -35.78 -1.16
N LYS A 40 -10.84 -36.41 -0.32
CA LYS A 40 -10.15 -35.61 0.70
C LYS A 40 -9.33 -34.56 -0.06
N SER A 41 -9.97 -33.44 -0.36
CA SER A 41 -9.28 -32.20 -0.64
C SER A 41 -8.38 -31.96 0.57
N ASN A 42 -7.10 -32.28 0.40
CA ASN A 42 -6.03 -31.60 1.09
C ASN A 42 -6.30 -30.12 0.85
N LYS A 43 -7.02 -29.49 1.78
CA LYS A 43 -6.80 -28.10 2.11
C LYS A 43 -5.36 -28.07 2.59
N ASN A 44 -4.43 -28.00 1.62
CA ASN A 44 -3.13 -27.45 1.87
C ASN A 44 -3.41 -26.13 2.57
N SER A 45 -3.00 -26.09 3.83
CA SER A 45 -2.91 -24.93 4.67
C SER A 45 -2.26 -23.79 3.89
N ASN A 46 -3.09 -23.00 3.20
CA ASN A 46 -2.72 -21.71 2.64
C ASN A 46 -2.85 -20.61 3.71
N GLU A 47 -2.80 -20.99 4.98
CA GLU A 47 -2.69 -20.06 6.09
C GLU A 47 -1.22 -19.67 6.25
N SER A 48 -0.97 -18.38 6.02
CA SER A 48 0.28 -17.64 6.23
C SER A 48 1.46 -17.91 5.27
N GLN A 49 1.26 -17.81 3.95
CA GLN A 49 2.39 -17.34 3.13
C GLN A 49 2.62 -15.85 3.47
N GLY A 50 3.42 -15.59 4.51
CA GLY A 50 3.73 -14.24 5.00
C GLY A 50 4.27 -13.32 3.90
N ASN A 51 4.30 -12.01 4.15
CA ASN A 51 4.51 -11.03 3.09
C ASN A 51 5.81 -11.24 2.29
N CYS A 52 6.91 -11.59 2.97
CA CYS A 52 8.25 -11.74 2.38
C CYS A 52 8.70 -13.22 2.21
N TYR A 53 9.82 -13.49 1.51
CA TYR A 53 10.43 -14.82 1.42
C TYR A 53 10.75 -15.45 2.77
N CYS A 54 11.09 -14.63 3.77
CA CYS A 54 11.36 -15.10 5.13
C CYS A 54 10.09 -15.50 5.90
N GLY A 55 8.91 -15.35 5.30
CA GLY A 55 7.61 -15.63 5.93
C GLY A 55 7.18 -14.60 6.98
N LYS A 56 7.99 -13.56 7.23
CA LYS A 56 7.67 -12.48 8.17
C LYS A 56 6.81 -11.39 7.54
N ASP A 57 6.14 -10.64 8.40
CA ASP A 57 5.39 -9.44 8.04
C ASP A 57 6.30 -8.28 7.66
N ARG A 58 5.65 -7.22 7.15
CA ARG A 58 6.31 -5.96 6.80
C ARG A 58 7.07 -5.36 7.97
N ASN A 59 8.13 -4.64 7.65
CA ASN A 59 8.90 -3.88 8.63
C ASN A 59 9.18 -2.48 8.08
N LEU A 60 8.37 -1.53 8.53
CA LEU A 60 8.40 -0.14 8.06
C LEU A 60 9.70 0.61 8.41
N ASN A 61 10.58 0.01 9.23
CA ASN A 61 11.85 0.61 9.62
C ASN A 61 13.01 0.26 8.66
N ILE A 62 12.77 -0.60 7.68
CA ILE A 62 13.76 -0.98 6.66
C ILE A 62 13.17 -0.78 5.27
N ALA A 63 14.01 -0.71 4.23
CA ALA A 63 13.47 -0.67 2.89
C ALA A 63 12.83 -2.02 2.53
N GLU A 64 11.71 -1.93 1.84
CA GLU A 64 10.98 -3.09 1.36
C GLU A 64 10.32 -2.78 0.02
N LEU A 65 10.26 -3.82 -0.83
CA LEU A 65 9.85 -3.70 -2.22
C LEU A 65 8.58 -4.50 -2.48
N LEU A 66 7.59 -3.85 -3.09
CA LEU A 66 6.37 -4.48 -3.56
C LEU A 66 6.63 -5.14 -4.91
N CYS A 67 6.36 -6.45 -5.04
CA CYS A 67 6.42 -7.11 -6.34
C CYS A 67 5.23 -6.68 -7.21
N ALA A 68 5.50 -6.20 -8.42
CA ALA A 68 4.44 -5.74 -9.34
C ALA A 68 3.51 -6.86 -9.85
N SER A 69 3.95 -8.12 -9.76
CA SER A 69 3.17 -9.27 -10.23
C SER A 69 2.29 -9.87 -9.12
N CYS A 70 2.85 -10.20 -7.96
CA CYS A 70 2.10 -10.86 -6.89
C CYS A 70 1.62 -9.94 -5.76
N ASN A 71 1.93 -8.64 -5.81
CA ASN A 71 1.58 -7.65 -4.79
C ASN A 71 2.00 -8.02 -3.36
N ARG A 72 3.10 -8.79 -3.22
CA ARG A 72 3.73 -9.11 -1.94
C ARG A 72 4.94 -8.22 -1.67
N TRP A 73 5.23 -8.00 -0.39
CA TRP A 73 6.32 -7.13 0.08
C TRP A 73 7.56 -7.92 0.46
N PHE A 74 8.73 -7.45 0.05
CA PHE A 74 9.99 -8.13 0.27
C PHE A 74 11.00 -7.18 0.92
N HIS A 75 11.53 -7.56 2.09
CA HIS A 75 12.58 -6.80 2.77
C HIS A 75 13.84 -6.72 1.91
N GLU A 76 14.55 -5.58 1.95
CA GLU A 76 15.81 -5.42 1.24
C GLU A 76 16.82 -6.54 1.58
N SER A 77 16.85 -6.97 2.85
CA SER A 77 17.78 -8.00 3.34
C SER A 77 17.44 -9.41 2.90
N CYS A 78 16.23 -9.63 2.37
CA CYS A 78 15.77 -10.92 1.85
C CYS A 78 15.93 -11.03 0.33
N ILE A 79 16.37 -9.97 -0.34
CA ILE A 79 16.56 -9.89 -1.78
C ILE A 79 18.03 -10.17 -2.09
N GLY A 80 18.30 -11.13 -2.99
CA GLY A 80 19.66 -11.54 -3.36
C GLY A 80 20.33 -10.63 -4.39
N TYR A 81 19.57 -9.69 -4.95
CA TYR A 81 20.03 -8.71 -5.94
C TYR A 81 20.67 -7.47 -5.29
N GLN A 82 21.72 -6.91 -5.90
CA GLN A 82 22.37 -5.68 -5.43
C GLN A 82 21.48 -4.45 -5.72
N LEU A 83 20.71 -3.99 -4.74
CA LEU A 83 19.73 -2.90 -4.89
C LEU A 83 20.32 -1.48 -4.90
N GLY A 84 21.55 -1.32 -4.40
CA GLY A 84 22.14 0.00 -4.14
C GLY A 84 21.52 0.70 -2.93
N LYS A 85 21.69 2.03 -2.82
CA LYS A 85 21.15 2.81 -1.70
C LYS A 85 19.64 2.93 -1.80
N LEU A 86 18.91 2.58 -0.74
CA LEU A 86 17.45 2.72 -0.65
C LEU A 86 17.06 3.43 0.65
N VAL A 87 15.80 3.88 0.71
CA VAL A 87 15.13 4.32 1.94
C VAL A 87 13.75 3.66 2.02
N PRO A 88 13.20 3.44 3.23
CA PRO A 88 11.81 3.02 3.40
C PRO A 88 10.83 3.96 2.67
N PHE A 89 9.65 3.44 2.34
CA PHE A 89 8.55 4.19 1.70
C PHE A 89 8.82 4.76 0.31
N MET A 90 9.95 4.43 -0.33
CA MET A 90 10.16 4.80 -1.74
C MET A 90 9.08 4.16 -2.63
N THR A 91 8.67 4.84 -3.71
CA THR A 91 7.62 4.35 -4.64
C THR A 91 8.04 4.39 -6.11
N ASN A 92 9.22 4.92 -6.41
CA ASN A 92 9.77 5.14 -7.73
C ASN A 92 10.62 3.96 -8.22
N TYR A 93 10.07 2.75 -8.21
CA TYR A 93 10.78 1.58 -8.70
C TYR A 93 9.82 0.57 -9.33
N LEU A 94 10.36 -0.32 -10.15
CA LEU A 94 9.75 -1.60 -10.51
C LEU A 94 10.52 -2.72 -9.82
N PHE A 95 9.80 -3.66 -9.20
CA PHE A 95 10.38 -4.86 -8.62
C PHE A 95 9.58 -6.10 -9.03
N ILE A 96 10.27 -7.16 -9.44
CA ILE A 96 9.70 -8.49 -9.67
C ILE A 96 10.49 -9.50 -8.83
N CYS A 97 9.79 -10.23 -7.95
CA CYS A 97 10.39 -11.23 -7.09
C CYS A 97 10.79 -12.49 -7.89
N LYS A 98 11.67 -13.32 -7.33
CA LYS A 98 12.18 -14.54 -7.96
C LYS A 98 11.07 -15.52 -8.37
N ASN A 99 9.99 -15.57 -7.58
CA ASN A 99 8.86 -16.48 -7.82
C ASN A 99 7.95 -16.00 -8.97
N CYS A 100 8.00 -14.71 -9.31
CA CYS A 100 7.23 -14.12 -10.42
C CYS A 100 8.08 -13.92 -11.67
N SER A 101 9.39 -14.02 -11.55
CA SER A 101 10.31 -13.84 -12.66
C SER A 101 10.42 -15.11 -13.51
N PRO A 102 10.27 -15.04 -14.84
CA PRO A 102 10.41 -16.20 -15.72
C PRO A 102 11.79 -16.88 -15.66
N THR A 103 12.83 -16.13 -15.27
CA THR A 103 14.20 -16.64 -15.17
C THR A 103 14.53 -17.16 -13.77
N GLY A 104 13.61 -17.02 -12.80
CA GLY A 104 13.89 -17.29 -11.39
C GLY A 104 14.82 -16.25 -10.74
N LEU A 105 15.18 -15.17 -11.44
CA LEU A 105 16.03 -14.09 -10.95
C LEU A 105 15.22 -12.83 -10.66
N GLU A 106 15.52 -12.19 -9.53
CA GLU A 106 14.88 -10.94 -9.14
C GLU A 106 15.24 -9.81 -10.12
N THR A 107 14.29 -8.92 -10.39
CA THR A 107 14.55 -7.72 -11.17
C THR A 107 14.17 -6.48 -10.39
N PHE A 108 15.04 -5.50 -10.40
CA PHE A 108 14.83 -4.21 -9.76
C PHE A 108 15.27 -3.10 -10.70
N LYS A 109 14.41 -2.10 -10.86
CA LYS A 109 14.75 -0.86 -11.56
C LYS A 109 14.22 0.33 -10.79
N LYS A 110 15.12 1.20 -10.35
CA LYS A 110 14.78 2.50 -9.80
C LYS A 110 14.51 3.50 -10.94
N ASN A 111 13.43 4.25 -10.82
CA ASN A 111 13.04 5.33 -11.73
C ASN A 111 13.32 6.69 -11.08
N GLN A 112 13.29 7.77 -11.87
CA GLN A 112 13.36 9.11 -11.31
C GLN A 112 12.13 9.40 -10.45
N ALA A 113 12.35 9.90 -9.23
CA ALA A 113 11.28 10.39 -8.37
C ALA A 113 11.04 11.87 -8.63
N PRO A 114 9.81 12.31 -8.96
CA PRO A 114 9.45 13.71 -8.94
C PRO A 114 9.34 14.23 -7.49
N PHE A 115 9.42 15.54 -7.31
CA PHE A 115 9.40 16.17 -5.98
C PHE A 115 8.23 15.76 -5.08
N PRO A 116 6.97 15.61 -5.55
CA PRO A 116 5.89 15.11 -4.69
C PRO A 116 6.18 13.74 -4.08
N GLN A 117 6.74 12.80 -4.86
CA GLN A 117 7.12 11.48 -4.33
C GLN A 117 8.28 11.56 -3.34
N MET A 118 9.25 12.45 -3.60
CA MET A 118 10.35 12.70 -2.67
C MET A 118 9.82 13.28 -1.34
N CYS A 119 8.91 14.25 -1.39
CA CYS A 119 8.28 14.82 -0.20
C CYS A 119 7.49 13.78 0.59
N LEU A 120 6.69 12.95 -0.10
CA LEU A 120 5.95 11.86 0.52
C LEU A 120 6.88 10.88 1.25
N THR A 121 7.96 10.46 0.58
CA THR A 121 8.95 9.55 1.15
C THR A 121 9.63 10.19 2.37
N ALA A 122 10.01 11.46 2.30
CA ALA A 122 10.64 12.18 3.40
C ALA A 122 9.72 12.27 4.62
N ILE A 123 8.49 12.74 4.46
CA ILE A 123 7.52 12.89 5.56
C ILE A 123 7.17 11.52 6.17
N ALA A 124 7.02 10.48 5.34
CA ALA A 124 6.76 9.12 5.83
C ALA A 124 7.88 8.60 6.73
N ASN A 125 9.14 8.79 6.33
CA ASN A 125 10.30 8.39 7.12
C ASN A 125 10.44 9.22 8.40
N LEU A 126 10.31 10.54 8.32
CA LEU A 126 10.34 11.43 9.49
C LEU A 126 9.27 11.01 10.51
N ARG A 127 8.05 10.74 10.04
CA ARG A 127 6.98 10.25 10.92
C ARG A 127 7.30 8.90 11.55
N GLN A 128 7.77 7.93 10.76
CA GLN A 128 8.15 6.62 11.27
C GLN A 128 9.24 6.73 12.35
N GLU A 129 10.19 7.65 12.20
CA GLU A 129 11.22 7.94 13.20
C GLU A 129 10.60 8.48 14.50
N THR A 130 9.64 9.41 14.42
CA THR A 130 8.94 9.94 15.61
C THR A 130 8.01 8.93 16.29
N VAL A 131 7.51 7.94 15.56
CA VAL A 131 6.78 6.82 16.18
C VAL A 131 7.74 5.95 16.98
N LYS A 132 8.96 5.75 16.47
CA LYS A 132 9.99 4.96 17.14
C LYS A 132 10.55 5.64 18.40
N ASP A 133 10.69 6.97 18.39
CA ASP A 133 11.11 7.73 19.57
C ASP A 133 9.99 8.07 20.56
N GLY A 134 8.73 7.82 20.17
CA GLY A 134 7.54 8.00 21.01
C GLY A 134 6.90 9.39 20.95
N SER A 135 7.49 10.35 20.21
CA SER A 135 6.93 11.70 20.06
C SER A 135 5.71 11.75 19.13
N ASN A 136 5.53 10.75 18.26
CA ASN A 136 4.35 10.56 17.40
C ASN A 136 3.93 11.81 16.59
N ARG A 137 4.92 12.56 16.09
CA ARG A 137 4.66 13.79 15.33
C ARG A 137 4.06 13.46 13.96
N VAL A 138 3.13 14.31 13.51
CA VAL A 138 2.44 14.16 12.22
C VAL A 138 2.71 15.32 11.26
N LEU A 139 3.39 16.37 11.72
CA LEU A 139 3.70 17.58 10.97
C LEU A 139 5.19 17.92 11.09
N PHE A 140 5.77 18.33 9.96
CA PHE A 140 7.20 18.57 9.80
C PHE A 140 7.47 19.86 9.05
N SER A 141 8.50 20.60 9.48
CA SER A 141 8.89 21.85 8.85
C SER A 141 9.53 21.58 7.49
N LYS A 142 9.09 22.33 6.47
CA LYS A 142 9.70 22.27 5.13
C LYS A 142 11.22 22.50 5.19
N ASP A 143 11.63 23.59 5.84
CA ASP A 143 13.01 24.07 5.78
C ASP A 143 13.92 23.39 6.79
N ARG A 144 13.38 22.96 7.94
CA ARG A 144 14.19 22.35 9.01
C ARG A 144 14.26 20.83 8.93
N GLU A 145 13.32 20.17 8.25
CA GLU A 145 13.20 18.71 8.30
C GLU A 145 13.05 18.08 6.90
N ILE A 146 12.06 18.50 6.12
CA ILE A 146 11.76 17.86 4.82
C ILE A 146 12.89 18.07 3.81
N ILE A 147 13.35 19.30 3.62
CA ILE A 147 14.45 19.62 2.71
C ILE A 147 15.77 18.96 3.17
N PRO A 148 16.19 19.07 4.44
CA PRO A 148 17.37 18.38 4.94
C PRO A 148 17.31 16.86 4.75
N TYR A 149 16.16 16.22 5.00
CA TYR A 149 16.00 14.79 4.76
C TYR A 149 16.22 14.45 3.27
N ILE A 150 15.58 15.21 2.37
CA ILE A 150 15.75 15.00 0.92
C ILE A 150 17.21 15.18 0.49
N ASP A 151 17.90 16.20 1.02
CA ASP A 151 19.29 16.46 0.68
C ASP A 151 20.22 15.35 1.21
N GLN A 152 19.99 14.86 2.44
CA GLN A 152 20.76 13.77 3.03
C GLN A 152 20.60 12.45 2.25
N TYR A 153 19.39 12.13 1.80
CA TYR A 153 19.06 10.86 1.16
C TYR A 153 18.89 10.94 -0.37
N TRP A 154 19.38 12.00 -1.00
CA TRP A 154 19.16 12.30 -2.41
C TRP A 154 19.40 11.10 -3.34
N GLU A 155 20.57 10.46 -3.25
CA GLU A 155 20.96 9.33 -4.11
C GLU A 155 20.18 8.04 -3.82
N ALA A 156 19.61 7.93 -2.62
CA ALA A 156 18.74 6.81 -2.27
C ALA A 156 17.33 7.01 -2.84
N MET A 157 16.83 8.25 -2.83
CA MET A 157 15.46 8.60 -3.21
C MET A 157 15.26 8.75 -4.72
N THR A 158 16.25 9.29 -5.44
CA THR A 158 16.08 9.61 -6.86
C THR A 158 17.35 9.36 -7.67
N THR A 159 17.18 9.20 -8.99
CA THR A 159 18.28 9.11 -9.96
C THR A 159 18.58 10.44 -10.65
N MET A 160 17.90 11.52 -10.25
CA MET A 160 18.23 12.87 -10.72
C MET A 160 19.63 13.29 -10.25
N PRO A 161 20.41 14.00 -11.09
CA PRO A 161 21.65 14.62 -10.63
C PRO A 161 21.41 15.53 -9.43
N ARG A 162 22.34 15.51 -8.47
CA ARG A 162 22.26 16.35 -7.27
C ARG A 162 22.20 17.82 -7.65
N ARG A 163 21.27 18.55 -7.03
CA ARG A 163 21.09 19.98 -7.23
C ARG A 163 22.06 20.73 -6.32
N VAL A 164 22.90 21.59 -6.90
CA VAL A 164 23.94 22.32 -6.14
C VAL A 164 23.40 23.64 -5.57
N THR A 165 22.45 24.28 -6.25
CA THR A 165 21.85 25.54 -5.82
C THR A 165 20.57 25.31 -5.03
N GLN A 166 20.20 26.22 -4.13
CA GLN A 166 18.98 26.10 -3.32
C GLN A 166 17.66 26.38 -4.08
N SER A 167 17.71 26.65 -5.38
CA SER A 167 16.51 26.98 -6.17
C SER A 167 15.47 25.85 -6.20
N TRP A 168 15.88 24.61 -5.93
CA TRP A 168 14.95 23.47 -5.83
C TRP A 168 14.09 23.49 -4.57
N TYR A 169 14.44 24.28 -3.54
CA TYR A 169 13.62 24.43 -2.33
C TYR A 169 12.25 25.02 -2.66
N ALA A 170 12.20 25.96 -3.61
CA ALA A 170 10.95 26.50 -4.14
C ALA A 170 10.14 25.46 -4.94
N THR A 171 10.79 24.45 -5.51
CA THR A 171 10.10 23.34 -6.19
C THR A 171 9.49 22.36 -5.18
N VAL A 172 10.17 22.10 -4.06
CA VAL A 172 9.61 21.34 -2.92
C VAL A 172 8.37 22.04 -2.38
N GLN A 173 8.45 23.35 -2.15
CA GLN A 173 7.30 24.12 -1.66
C GLN A 173 6.10 24.03 -2.62
N ARG A 174 6.33 24.21 -3.93
CA ARG A 174 5.28 24.07 -4.94
C ARG A 174 4.69 22.65 -4.97
N ALA A 175 5.52 21.62 -4.83
CA ALA A 175 5.07 20.23 -4.79
C ALA A 175 4.19 19.95 -3.58
N LEU A 176 4.59 20.42 -2.40
CA LEU A 176 3.83 20.27 -1.16
C LEU A 176 2.47 21.00 -1.24
N ILE A 177 2.47 22.26 -1.67
CA ILE A 177 1.25 23.10 -1.71
C ILE A 177 0.25 22.58 -2.76
N LYS A 178 0.74 22.18 -3.94
CA LYS A 178 -0.13 21.77 -5.05
C LYS A 178 -1.02 20.57 -4.69
N ASP A 179 -0.51 19.64 -3.89
CA ASP A 179 -1.17 18.37 -3.58
C ASP A 179 -1.67 18.32 -2.11
N ILE A 180 -1.96 19.49 -1.50
CA ILE A 180 -2.68 19.57 -0.22
C ILE A 180 -4.07 18.92 -0.35
N GLN A 181 -4.52 18.22 0.70
CA GLN A 181 -5.76 17.42 0.74
C GLN A 181 -5.78 16.20 -0.21
N VAL A 182 -4.70 15.97 -0.96
CA VAL A 182 -4.55 14.80 -1.83
C VAL A 182 -3.43 13.90 -1.32
N LEU A 183 -2.23 14.47 -1.17
CA LEU A 183 -1.05 13.79 -0.64
C LEU A 183 -0.60 14.37 0.70
N PHE A 184 -0.78 15.68 0.89
CA PHE A 184 -0.22 16.40 2.01
C PHE A 184 -1.29 17.11 2.86
N THR A 185 -0.98 17.32 4.13
CA THR A 185 -1.65 18.29 5.00
C THR A 185 -0.76 19.51 5.18
N TYR A 186 -1.34 20.63 5.58
CA TYR A 186 -0.63 21.87 5.84
C TYR A 186 -1.22 22.56 7.06
N GLU A 187 -0.34 23.05 7.94
CA GLU A 187 -0.66 23.89 9.08
C GLU A 187 0.39 24.99 9.22
N GLU A 188 -0.03 26.17 9.68
CA GLU A 188 0.87 27.28 9.99
C GLU A 188 1.16 27.29 11.49
N ASP A 189 2.40 26.98 11.89
CA ASP A 189 2.84 27.05 13.27
C ASP A 189 3.40 28.45 13.57
N ALA A 190 3.00 29.04 14.70
CA ALA A 190 3.38 30.40 15.07
C ALA A 190 4.91 30.60 15.24
N ASN A 191 5.66 29.55 15.55
CA ASN A 191 7.10 29.61 15.84
C ASN A 191 7.97 28.93 14.77
N GLN A 192 7.41 27.93 14.08
CA GLN A 192 8.11 27.09 13.11
C GLN A 192 7.71 27.39 11.67
N GLY A 193 6.65 28.17 11.47
CA GLY A 193 6.13 28.55 10.16
C GLY A 193 5.39 27.40 9.47
N PRO A 194 5.54 27.25 8.14
CA PRO A 194 4.85 26.22 7.36
C PRO A 194 5.22 24.79 7.76
N MET A 195 4.23 24.03 8.23
CA MET A 195 4.35 22.63 8.60
C MET A 195 3.52 21.75 7.66
N PHE A 196 4.07 20.59 7.30
CA PHE A 196 3.44 19.67 6.35
C PHE A 196 3.39 18.24 6.91
N GLY A 197 2.32 17.53 6.60
CA GLY A 197 2.11 16.13 6.96
C GLY A 197 1.59 15.31 5.79
N LEU A 198 1.31 14.03 6.02
CA LEU A 198 0.66 13.16 5.03
C LEU A 198 -0.85 13.24 5.19
N TYR A 199 -1.57 13.35 4.07
CA TYR A 199 -3.02 13.29 4.07
C TYR A 199 -3.54 11.90 4.46
N ASN A 200 -2.94 10.84 3.89
CA ASN A 200 -3.18 9.48 4.35
C ASN A 200 -2.19 9.13 5.47
N MET A 201 -2.72 8.93 6.68
CA MET A 201 -1.93 8.58 7.84
C MET A 201 -1.50 7.11 7.88
N GLU A 202 -2.03 6.24 7.03
CA GLU A 202 -1.66 4.83 7.03
C GLU A 202 -0.39 4.60 6.20
N LEU A 203 0.77 4.47 6.86
CA LEU A 203 2.05 4.31 6.18
C LEU A 203 2.14 2.99 5.38
N THR A 204 1.40 1.95 5.78
CA THR A 204 1.35 0.68 5.02
C THR A 204 0.68 0.83 3.65
N ALA A 205 -0.10 1.90 3.44
CA ALA A 205 -0.75 2.20 2.17
C ALA A 205 0.21 2.80 1.13
N ILE A 206 1.38 3.28 1.54
CA ILE A 206 2.39 3.84 0.63
C ILE A 206 2.97 2.71 -0.22
N LYS A 207 2.76 2.79 -1.54
CA LYS A 207 3.25 1.82 -2.51
C LYS A 207 3.40 2.41 -3.90
N PRO A 208 4.24 1.81 -4.77
CA PRO A 208 4.26 2.12 -6.19
C PRO A 208 2.87 1.98 -6.83
N ASN A 209 2.51 2.93 -7.70
CA ASN A 209 1.29 2.82 -8.51
C ASN A 209 1.61 2.17 -9.86
N TYR A 210 1.80 0.85 -9.85
CA TYR A 210 2.14 0.09 -11.06
C TYR A 210 1.09 0.21 -12.16
N GLU A 211 -0.19 0.32 -11.79
CA GLU A 211 -1.26 0.51 -12.76
C GLU A 211 -1.12 1.83 -13.51
N ALA A 212 -0.84 2.94 -12.80
CA ALA A 212 -0.57 4.22 -13.44
C ALA A 212 0.69 4.17 -14.33
N MET A 213 1.74 3.48 -13.88
CA MET A 213 2.96 3.31 -14.67
C MET A 213 2.71 2.51 -15.97
N ILE A 214 1.82 1.51 -15.95
CA ILE A 214 1.37 0.78 -17.14
C ILE A 214 0.57 1.71 -18.05
N LYS A 215 -0.43 2.43 -17.52
CA LYS A 215 -1.27 3.36 -18.30
C LYS A 215 -0.47 4.48 -18.96
N GLN A 216 0.62 4.93 -18.31
CA GLN A 216 1.54 5.93 -18.85
C GLN A 216 2.58 5.34 -19.82
N GLY A 217 2.52 4.04 -20.11
CA GLY A 217 3.43 3.36 -21.02
C GLY A 217 4.86 3.19 -20.48
N GLN A 218 5.10 3.42 -19.19
CA GLN A 218 6.41 3.20 -18.53
C GLN A 218 6.67 1.70 -18.28
N LEU A 219 5.59 0.94 -18.13
CA LEU A 219 5.59 -0.52 -17.99
C LEU A 219 4.75 -1.13 -19.10
N LYS A 220 5.15 -2.33 -19.56
CA LYS A 220 4.41 -3.15 -20.52
C LYS A 220 4.01 -4.45 -19.84
N VAL A 221 2.76 -4.86 -20.05
CA VAL A 221 2.30 -6.21 -19.72
C VAL A 221 2.57 -7.10 -20.92
N THR A 222 3.25 -8.22 -20.68
CA THR A 222 3.58 -9.23 -21.69
C THR A 222 3.09 -10.59 -21.21
N ASP A 223 3.07 -11.59 -22.08
CA ASP A 223 2.76 -12.98 -21.70
C ASP A 223 3.74 -13.53 -20.66
N MET A 224 4.93 -12.93 -20.54
CA MET A 224 5.97 -13.25 -19.58
C MET A 224 5.91 -12.39 -18.29
N GLY A 225 4.86 -11.57 -18.12
CA GLY A 225 4.67 -10.69 -16.97
C GLY A 225 4.94 -9.20 -17.26
N ILE A 226 5.15 -8.42 -16.20
CA ILE A 226 5.36 -6.96 -16.28
C ILE A 226 6.84 -6.67 -16.54
N ALA A 227 7.12 -5.89 -17.60
CA ALA A 227 8.46 -5.45 -17.96
C ALA A 227 8.51 -3.93 -18.17
N THR A 228 9.70 -3.34 -18.10
CA THR A 228 9.89 -1.91 -18.36
C THR A 228 9.84 -1.63 -19.87
N SER A 229 9.16 -0.57 -20.31
CA SER A 229 9.31 -0.12 -21.69
C SER A 229 10.72 0.42 -21.92
N LYS A 230 11.40 -0.07 -22.97
CA LYS A 230 12.54 0.65 -23.53
C LYS A 230 11.94 1.80 -24.34
N LEU A 231 12.10 3.03 -23.85
CA LEU A 231 11.94 4.21 -24.70
C LEU A 231 13.15 4.21 -25.63
N ASN A 232 12.89 4.08 -26.93
CA ASN A 232 13.88 4.33 -27.97
C ASN A 232 14.16 5.83 -28.04
#